data_AF-A0A8J4PM90-F1
#
_entry.id   AF-A0A8J4PM90-F1
#
_cell.length_a   1.000
_cell.length_b   1.000
_cell.length_c   1.000
_cell.angle_alpha   90.00
_cell.angle_beta   90.00
_cell.angle_gamma   90.00
#
_symmetry.space_group_name_H-M   'P 1'
#
loop_
_entity.id
_entity.type
_entity.pdbx_description
1 polymer ?
#
loop_
_entity_poly.entity_id
_entity_poly.type
_entity_poly.pdbx_seq_one_letter_code
_entity_poly.pdbx_strand_id
1 'polypeptide(L)'
;MESTTTTTTSTSTTTNTTASETTVSLNYYEILNVQQNADYKEIKKSFSALILQYHPDKNNSNSNSSGSTLDDKDKNKYLEIQKAWEVLRDDDKRKQYDSELLEQGRQKYSVSDEVDIDDMELVMDEEDGCDYYSYPCRCGSKYTITEDDLLDNLDIAWCTGCSLTIRVLYNLVQDEDDEYDQGEYHQIGDDNDDDDDYGNDDNEEDQD
;
A
#
# COMPACT_ATOMS: atom_id res chain seq x y z
N MET A 1 49.07 -16.55 42.27
CA MET A 1 48.88 -15.13 41.90
C MET A 1 48.83 -15.10 40.39
N GLU A 2 47.66 -15.01 39.77
CA GLU A 2 47.56 -14.53 38.37
C GLU A 2 46.13 -14.10 38.05
N SER A 3 45.98 -12.78 38.11
CA SER A 3 45.27 -11.85 37.22
C SER A 3 43.96 -12.25 36.54
N THR A 4 42.92 -11.55 37.00
CA THR A 4 41.71 -11.14 36.28
C THR A 4 42.01 -10.39 34.98
N THR A 5 41.29 -10.69 33.89
CA THR A 5 41.00 -9.70 32.85
C THR A 5 39.55 -9.83 32.37
N THR A 6 38.96 -8.66 32.19
CA THR A 6 37.58 -8.34 31.86
C THR A 6 37.35 -8.30 30.34
N THR A 7 36.07 -8.21 29.97
CA THR A 7 35.49 -7.28 28.98
C THR A 7 34.88 -7.89 27.70
N THR A 8 33.65 -7.43 27.46
CA THR A 8 33.03 -6.97 26.19
C THR A 8 32.19 -7.92 25.36
N THR A 9 30.88 -7.77 25.58
CA THR A 9 29.78 -7.77 24.60
C THR A 9 30.19 -7.22 23.24
N SER A 10 29.79 -7.91 22.16
CA SER A 10 29.65 -7.33 20.82
C SER A 10 28.59 -8.12 20.06
N THR A 11 27.35 -7.67 20.22
CA THR A 11 26.24 -7.90 19.29
C THR A 11 26.64 -7.39 17.90
N SER A 12 26.63 -8.27 16.91
CA SER A 12 26.81 -7.92 15.50
C SER A 12 25.52 -8.24 14.75
N THR A 13 24.66 -7.24 14.61
CA THR A 13 23.47 -7.26 13.75
C THR A 13 23.64 -6.15 12.73
N THR A 14 24.04 -6.52 11.52
CA THR A 14 24.10 -5.72 10.27
C THR A 14 24.90 -6.60 9.33
N THR A 15 24.41 -7.09 8.20
CA THR A 15 24.01 -6.43 6.94
C THR A 15 23.70 -7.61 5.99
N ASN A 16 23.04 -7.56 4.84
CA ASN A 16 22.52 -6.54 3.94
C ASN A 16 21.56 -7.33 3.04
N THR A 17 20.30 -6.93 2.97
CA THR A 17 19.41 -7.45 1.92
C THR A 17 19.67 -6.66 0.65
N THR A 18 20.56 -7.19 -0.18
CA THR A 18 20.78 -6.69 -1.54
C THR A 18 19.66 -7.22 -2.43
N ALA A 19 18.59 -6.43 -2.57
CA ALA A 19 17.54 -6.68 -3.54
C ALA A 19 18.06 -6.43 -4.96
N SER A 20 17.76 -7.39 -5.83
CA SER A 20 18.17 -7.49 -7.23
C SER A 20 17.68 -6.33 -8.09
N GLU A 21 18.57 -5.80 -8.92
CA GLU A 21 18.27 -4.80 -9.96
C GLU A 21 17.33 -5.39 -11.03
N THR A 22 16.02 -5.20 -10.84
CA THR A 22 15.05 -5.28 -11.94
C THR A 22 14.96 -3.88 -12.54
N THR A 23 15.24 -3.72 -13.83
CA THR A 23 15.05 -2.45 -14.54
C THR A 23 13.55 -2.23 -14.78
N VAL A 24 12.86 -1.89 -13.71
CA VAL A 24 11.48 -1.38 -13.75
C VAL A 24 11.57 0.01 -14.38
N SER A 25 10.78 0.25 -15.43
CA SER A 25 10.58 1.62 -15.92
C SER A 25 9.88 2.38 -14.80
N LEU A 26 10.65 3.23 -14.11
CA LEU A 26 10.20 3.90 -12.89
C LEU A 26 9.03 4.84 -13.18
N ASN A 27 8.03 4.82 -12.31
CA ASN A 27 6.88 5.73 -12.37
C ASN A 27 7.32 7.17 -12.07
N TYR A 28 6.54 8.18 -12.45
CA TYR A 28 6.88 9.59 -12.16
C TYR A 28 7.00 9.89 -10.66
N TYR A 29 6.21 9.20 -9.83
CA TYR A 29 6.32 9.27 -8.38
C TYR A 29 7.65 8.72 -7.87
N GLU A 30 8.12 7.60 -8.41
CA GLU A 30 9.42 7.00 -8.07
C GLU A 30 10.59 7.86 -8.55
N ILE A 31 10.48 8.48 -9.74
CA ILE A 31 11.48 9.43 -10.26
C ILE A 31 11.63 10.62 -9.30
N LEU A 32 10.53 11.11 -8.74
CA LEU A 32 10.55 12.17 -7.72
C LEU A 32 10.77 11.63 -6.29
N ASN A 33 10.95 10.32 -6.08
CA ASN A 33 11.08 9.70 -4.75
C ASN A 33 9.97 10.11 -3.78
N VAL A 34 8.72 10.11 -4.26
CA VAL A 34 7.52 10.39 -3.46
C VAL A 34 6.54 9.22 -3.59
N GLN A 35 5.66 9.09 -2.61
CA GLN A 35 4.56 8.13 -2.67
C GLN A 35 3.50 8.57 -3.70
N GLN A 36 2.72 7.62 -4.25
CA GLN A 36 1.65 7.95 -5.21
C GLN A 36 0.55 8.83 -4.59
N ASN A 37 0.30 8.67 -3.28
CA ASN A 37 -0.63 9.48 -2.50
C ASN A 37 -0.04 10.82 -2.00
N ALA A 38 1.17 11.21 -2.43
CA ALA A 38 1.83 12.42 -1.95
C ALA A 38 1.05 13.70 -2.30
N ASP A 39 1.07 14.67 -1.38
CA ASP A 39 0.47 15.99 -1.58
C ASP A 39 1.33 16.86 -2.53
N TYR A 40 0.70 17.84 -3.19
CA TYR A 40 1.39 18.78 -4.07
C TYR A 40 2.60 19.45 -3.40
N LYS A 41 2.51 19.79 -2.10
CA LYS A 41 3.63 20.40 -1.36
C LYS A 41 4.83 19.48 -1.27
N GLU A 42 4.61 18.19 -1.09
CA GLU A 42 5.66 17.17 -1.00
C GLU A 42 6.32 16.94 -2.35
N ILE A 43 5.52 16.80 -3.41
CA ILE A 43 5.99 16.69 -4.80
C ILE A 43 6.87 17.89 -5.17
N LYS A 44 6.43 19.11 -4.85
CA LYS A 44 7.18 20.36 -5.12
C LYS A 44 8.48 20.45 -4.34
N LYS A 45 8.48 20.03 -3.07
CA LYS A 45 9.67 20.01 -2.22
C LYS A 45 10.71 19.03 -2.79
N SER A 46 10.29 17.83 -3.15
CA SER A 46 11.19 16.82 -3.72
C SER A 46 11.76 17.25 -5.06
N PHE A 47 10.91 17.77 -5.97
CA PHE A 47 11.34 18.33 -7.24
C PHE A 47 12.42 19.41 -7.06
N SER A 48 12.21 20.34 -6.13
CA SER A 48 13.17 21.42 -5.87
C SER A 48 14.53 20.88 -5.39
N ALA A 49 14.53 19.85 -4.54
CA ALA A 49 15.76 19.21 -4.07
C ALA A 49 16.50 18.49 -5.21
N LEU A 50 15.76 17.77 -6.07
CA LEU A 50 16.32 17.02 -7.20
C LEU A 50 16.88 17.94 -8.28
N ILE A 51 16.21 19.05 -8.59
CA ILE A 51 16.73 20.04 -9.56
C ILE A 51 18.04 20.65 -9.07
N LEU A 52 18.18 20.97 -7.78
CA LEU A 52 19.43 21.49 -7.21
C LEU A 52 20.59 20.48 -7.25
N GLN A 53 20.25 19.18 -7.26
CA GLN A 53 21.22 18.09 -7.32
C GLN A 53 21.68 17.83 -8.76
N TYR A 54 20.77 17.79 -9.72
CA TYR A 54 21.03 17.38 -11.10
C TYR A 54 21.09 18.54 -12.12
N HIS A 55 21.17 19.80 -11.67
CA HIS A 55 21.22 20.95 -12.58
C HIS A 55 22.47 20.90 -13.50
N PRO A 56 22.31 21.04 -14.83
CA PRO A 56 23.42 20.89 -15.78
C PRO A 56 24.54 21.93 -15.60
N ASP A 57 24.24 23.12 -15.09
CA ASP A 57 25.22 24.19 -14.85
C ASP A 57 26.21 23.84 -13.73
N LYS A 58 25.76 23.09 -12.71
CA LYS A 58 26.59 22.72 -11.56
C LYS A 58 27.53 21.54 -11.88
N ASN A 59 27.22 20.76 -12.91
CA ASN A 59 28.03 19.63 -13.38
C ASN A 59 29.10 20.06 -14.40
N ASN A 60 28.89 21.19 -15.09
CA ASN A 60 29.85 21.72 -16.08
C ASN A 60 31.09 22.35 -15.43
N SER A 61 31.02 22.78 -14.16
CA SER A 61 32.18 23.37 -13.48
C SER A 61 33.24 22.35 -13.00
N ASN A 62 32.97 21.04 -13.11
CA ASN A 62 33.85 19.99 -12.60
C ASN A 62 34.42 19.04 -13.69
N SER A 63 34.15 19.31 -14.97
CA SER A 63 34.63 18.48 -16.09
C SER A 63 36.09 18.80 -16.45
N ASN A 64 37.02 18.49 -15.55
CA ASN A 64 38.47 18.41 -15.82
C ASN A 64 39.03 16.97 -15.73
N SER A 65 38.17 15.95 -15.84
CA SER A 65 38.62 14.55 -15.79
C SER A 65 37.83 13.67 -16.77
N SER A 66 38.41 13.48 -17.96
CA SER A 66 38.40 12.26 -18.78
C SER A 66 37.41 11.15 -18.41
N GLY A 67 36.30 11.02 -19.15
CA GLY A 67 35.48 9.79 -19.18
C GLY A 67 34.01 10.00 -19.52
N SER A 68 33.67 9.96 -20.81
CA SER A 68 32.41 10.36 -21.48
C SER A 68 31.14 9.51 -21.19
N THR A 69 30.95 8.95 -19.99
CA THR A 69 29.79 8.09 -19.71
C THR A 69 28.96 8.51 -18.49
N LEU A 70 29.46 9.43 -17.66
CA LEU A 70 28.75 9.94 -16.48
C LEU A 70 27.87 11.15 -16.80
N ASP A 71 28.29 12.01 -17.75
CA ASP A 71 27.56 13.21 -18.14
C ASP A 71 26.16 12.94 -18.72
N ASP A 72 25.96 11.78 -19.35
CA ASP A 72 24.68 11.43 -19.96
C ASP A 72 23.64 10.96 -18.93
N LYS A 73 24.08 10.32 -17.84
CA LYS A 73 23.18 9.85 -16.77
C LYS A 73 22.55 11.01 -16.01
N ASP A 74 23.34 12.03 -15.68
CA ASP A 74 22.82 13.20 -14.94
C ASP A 74 21.90 14.05 -15.82
N LYS A 75 22.20 14.19 -17.12
CA LYS A 75 21.29 14.82 -18.09
C LYS A 75 19.99 14.05 -18.25
N ASN A 76 20.07 12.72 -18.37
CA ASN A 76 18.88 11.87 -18.48
C ASN A 76 18.00 11.98 -17.24
N LYS A 77 18.60 11.92 -16.04
CA LYS A 77 17.87 12.13 -14.78
C LYS A 77 17.22 13.50 -14.71
N TYR A 78 17.93 14.56 -15.09
CA TYR A 78 17.36 15.91 -15.12
C TYR A 78 16.12 15.98 -16.03
N LEU A 79 16.19 15.39 -17.22
CA LEU A 79 15.07 15.31 -18.16
C LEU A 79 13.89 14.50 -17.59
N GLU A 80 14.16 13.39 -16.92
CA GLU A 80 13.14 12.55 -16.26
C GLU A 80 12.45 13.31 -15.12
N ILE A 81 13.22 13.99 -14.27
CA ILE A 81 12.69 14.84 -13.18
C ILE A 81 11.79 15.94 -13.74
N GLN A 82 12.20 16.59 -14.84
CA GLN A 82 11.38 17.62 -15.48
C GLN A 82 10.06 17.06 -16.04
N LYS A 83 10.10 15.90 -16.71
CA LYS A 83 8.89 15.24 -17.24
C LYS A 83 7.94 14.85 -16.11
N ALA A 84 8.46 14.23 -15.05
CA ALA A 84 7.68 13.84 -13.89
C ALA A 84 6.99 15.06 -13.26
N TRP A 85 7.71 16.17 -13.07
CA TRP A 85 7.13 17.40 -12.56
C TRP A 85 6.07 18.01 -13.49
N GLU A 86 6.27 17.98 -14.81
CA GLU A 86 5.30 18.54 -15.75
C GLU A 86 3.93 17.86 -15.66
N VAL A 87 3.93 16.55 -15.39
CA VAL A 87 2.71 15.74 -15.26
C VAL A 87 2.14 15.85 -13.84
N LEU A 88 2.98 15.69 -12.80
CA LEU A 88 2.52 15.62 -11.41
C LEU A 88 2.17 16.98 -10.78
N ARG A 89 2.61 18.11 -11.36
CA ARG A 89 2.31 19.44 -10.83
C ARG A 89 0.91 19.95 -11.15
N ASP A 90 0.25 19.36 -12.14
CA ASP A 90 -1.02 19.79 -12.70
C ASP A 90 -2.05 18.72 -12.38
N ASP A 91 -3.11 19.08 -11.66
CA ASP A 91 -4.08 18.11 -11.17
C ASP A 91 -4.77 17.34 -12.30
N ASP A 92 -5.04 17.98 -13.45
CA ASP A 92 -5.69 17.31 -14.58
C ASP A 92 -4.74 16.31 -15.25
N LYS A 93 -3.48 16.70 -15.43
CA LYS A 93 -2.44 15.79 -15.98
C LYS A 93 -2.11 14.66 -15.01
N ARG A 94 -2.09 14.93 -13.70
CA ARG A 94 -1.87 13.92 -12.67
C ARG A 94 -2.98 12.88 -12.69
N LYS A 95 -4.25 13.32 -12.72
CA LYS A 95 -5.41 12.42 -12.85
C LYS A 95 -5.35 11.57 -14.12
N GLN A 96 -5.00 12.20 -15.25
CA GLN A 96 -4.86 11.47 -16.51
C GLN A 96 -3.74 10.43 -16.44
N TYR A 97 -2.60 10.79 -15.84
CA TYR A 97 -1.48 9.87 -15.65
C TYR A 97 -1.82 8.72 -14.70
N ASP A 98 -2.51 9.00 -13.59
CA ASP A 98 -2.96 7.97 -12.65
C ASP A 98 -3.95 7.01 -13.31
N SER A 99 -4.87 7.52 -14.14
CA SER A 99 -5.78 6.70 -14.95
C SER A 99 -5.04 5.86 -15.99
N GLU A 100 -4.02 6.41 -16.64
CA GLU A 100 -3.20 5.69 -17.61
C GLU A 100 -2.37 4.60 -16.92
N LEU A 101 -1.82 4.88 -15.74
CA LEU A 101 -1.06 3.93 -14.95
C LEU A 101 -1.92 2.73 -14.54
N LEU A 102 -3.17 2.98 -14.16
CA LEU A 102 -4.17 1.95 -13.88
C LEU A 102 -4.44 1.08 -15.11
N GLU A 103 -4.59 1.69 -16.30
CA GLU A 103 -4.85 0.96 -17.54
C GLU A 103 -3.64 0.16 -18.03
N GLN A 104 -2.42 0.70 -17.86
CA GLN A 104 -1.18 -0.01 -18.18
C GLN A 104 -0.95 -1.22 -17.26
N GLY A 105 -1.32 -1.12 -15.99
CA GLY A 105 -1.34 -2.26 -15.06
C GLY A 105 -2.27 -3.37 -15.57
N ARG A 106 -3.47 -3.00 -16.02
CA ARG A 106 -4.48 -3.93 -16.55
C ARG A 106 -4.06 -4.67 -17.83
N GLN A 107 -3.27 -4.05 -18.70
CA GLN A 107 -2.92 -4.62 -20.03
C GLN A 107 -1.68 -5.54 -20.01
N LYS A 108 -0.99 -5.67 -18.89
CA LYS A 108 0.30 -6.39 -18.83
C LYS A 108 0.16 -7.92 -18.91
N TYR A 109 -1.02 -8.48 -18.63
CA TYR A 109 -1.23 -9.93 -18.50
C TYR A 109 -2.30 -10.43 -19.47
N SER A 110 -2.10 -11.63 -20.03
CA SER A 110 -3.11 -12.30 -20.85
C SER A 110 -4.22 -12.87 -19.95
N VAL A 111 -5.29 -12.11 -19.76
CA VAL A 111 -6.43 -12.51 -18.92
C VAL A 111 -7.20 -13.66 -19.57
N SER A 112 -7.42 -14.74 -18.82
CA SER A 112 -8.13 -15.93 -19.28
C SER A 112 -9.63 -15.89 -19.00
N ASP A 113 -10.03 -15.24 -17.90
CA ASP A 113 -11.42 -15.06 -17.48
C ASP A 113 -11.53 -13.82 -16.59
N GLU A 114 -12.74 -13.26 -16.47
CA GLU A 114 -13.06 -12.17 -15.54
C GLU A 114 -14.05 -12.69 -14.50
N VAL A 115 -13.70 -12.56 -13.22
CA VAL A 115 -14.45 -13.15 -12.10
C VAL A 115 -14.73 -12.05 -11.08
N ASP A 116 -15.96 -11.98 -10.58
CA ASP A 116 -16.31 -11.05 -9.51
C ASP A 116 -15.70 -11.51 -8.18
N ILE A 117 -15.24 -10.58 -7.36
CA ILE A 117 -14.73 -10.87 -6.02
C ILE A 117 -15.79 -11.55 -5.14
N ASP A 118 -17.06 -11.21 -5.33
CA ASP A 118 -18.19 -11.82 -4.60
C ASP A 118 -18.34 -13.31 -4.91
N ASP A 119 -17.82 -13.78 -6.05
CA ASP A 119 -17.81 -15.19 -6.45
C ASP A 119 -16.57 -15.95 -5.93
N MET A 120 -15.62 -15.26 -5.27
CA MET A 120 -14.42 -15.87 -4.69
C MET A 120 -14.63 -16.29 -3.22
N GLU A 121 -14.00 -17.37 -2.81
CA GLU A 121 -14.04 -17.85 -1.43
C GLU A 121 -12.93 -17.17 -0.61
N LEU A 122 -13.29 -16.42 0.42
CA LEU A 122 -12.33 -15.86 1.38
C LEU A 122 -11.82 -16.97 2.31
N VAL A 123 -10.51 -17.17 2.31
CA VAL A 123 -9.82 -18.15 3.15
C VAL A 123 -9.00 -17.41 4.19
N MET A 124 -9.29 -17.69 5.46
CA MET A 124 -8.53 -17.18 6.59
C MET A 124 -7.40 -18.15 6.91
N ASP A 125 -6.17 -17.64 7.02
CA ASP A 125 -5.03 -18.42 7.48
C ASP A 125 -4.76 -18.14 8.98
N GLU A 126 -5.12 -19.09 9.84
CA GLU A 126 -4.96 -18.98 11.30
C GLU A 126 -3.49 -18.94 11.75
N GLU A 127 -2.54 -19.32 10.88
CA GLU A 127 -1.12 -19.42 11.23
C GLU A 127 -0.34 -18.14 10.88
N ASP A 128 -0.63 -17.54 9.72
CA ASP A 128 0.07 -16.35 9.21
C ASP A 128 -0.76 -15.04 9.29
N GLY A 129 -2.08 -15.14 9.55
CA GLY A 129 -2.97 -13.99 9.74
C GLY A 129 -3.23 -13.16 8.47
N CYS A 130 -2.93 -13.71 7.30
CA CYS A 130 -3.19 -13.08 6.01
C CYS A 130 -4.38 -13.73 5.32
N ASP A 131 -5.48 -13.00 5.23
CA ASP A 131 -6.68 -13.44 4.53
C ASP A 131 -6.46 -13.33 3.01
N TYR A 132 -6.93 -14.31 2.26
CA TYR A 132 -6.82 -14.32 0.79
C TYR A 132 -8.08 -14.88 0.13
N TYR A 133 -8.38 -14.37 -1.06
CA TYR A 133 -9.49 -14.84 -1.88
C TYR A 133 -9.05 -15.98 -2.78
N SER A 134 -9.89 -17.01 -2.93
CA SER A 134 -9.61 -18.19 -3.73
C SER A 134 -10.73 -18.54 -4.71
N TYR A 135 -10.36 -18.96 -5.91
CA TYR A 135 -11.30 -19.37 -6.96
C TYR A 135 -10.81 -20.61 -7.72
N PRO A 136 -11.67 -21.61 -8.01
CA PRO A 136 -11.25 -22.85 -8.66
C PRO A 136 -10.83 -22.64 -10.12
N CYS A 137 -9.69 -23.22 -10.51
CA CYS A 137 -9.23 -23.26 -11.89
C CYS A 137 -9.62 -24.57 -12.58
N ARG A 138 -9.82 -24.52 -13.90
CA ARG A 138 -10.12 -25.69 -14.74
C ARG A 138 -9.04 -26.77 -14.72
N CYS A 139 -7.81 -26.44 -14.30
CA CYS A 139 -6.72 -27.40 -14.14
C CYS A 139 -6.81 -28.23 -12.85
N GLY A 140 -7.71 -27.88 -11.92
CA GLY A 140 -7.85 -28.52 -10.61
C GLY A 140 -7.10 -27.83 -9.46
N SER A 141 -6.28 -26.82 -9.77
CA SER A 141 -5.70 -25.92 -8.76
C SER A 141 -6.58 -24.69 -8.54
N LYS A 142 -6.13 -23.75 -7.71
CA LYS A 142 -6.88 -22.54 -7.36
C LYS A 142 -6.13 -21.28 -7.79
N TYR A 143 -6.88 -20.26 -8.19
CA TYR A 143 -6.44 -18.88 -8.24
C TYR A 143 -6.45 -18.32 -6.82
N THR A 144 -5.47 -17.48 -6.51
CA THR A 144 -5.37 -16.80 -5.21
C THR A 144 -4.96 -15.35 -5.42
N ILE A 145 -5.53 -14.46 -4.61
CA ILE A 145 -5.21 -13.02 -4.58
C ILE A 145 -5.45 -12.49 -3.16
N THR A 146 -4.65 -11.53 -2.70
CA THR A 146 -4.83 -10.89 -1.39
C THR A 146 -5.55 -9.55 -1.51
N GLU A 147 -6.03 -9.02 -0.38
CA GLU A 147 -6.57 -7.67 -0.34
C GLU A 147 -5.50 -6.62 -0.65
N ASP A 148 -4.27 -6.79 -0.14
CA ASP A 148 -3.15 -5.90 -0.46
C ASP A 148 -2.88 -5.81 -1.97
N ASP A 149 -2.94 -6.94 -2.68
CA ASP A 149 -2.78 -6.96 -4.14
C ASP A 149 -3.87 -6.12 -4.82
N LEU A 150 -5.13 -6.19 -4.36
CA LEU A 150 -6.24 -5.41 -4.90
C LEU A 150 -6.13 -3.92 -4.58
N LEU A 151 -5.65 -3.56 -3.38
CA LEU A 151 -5.39 -2.19 -2.98
C LEU A 151 -4.27 -1.55 -3.82
N ASP A 152 -3.26 -2.33 -4.17
CA ASP A 152 -2.17 -1.93 -5.05
C ASP A 152 -2.56 -1.92 -6.55
N ASN A 153 -3.84 -2.11 -6.87
CA ASN A 153 -4.39 -2.19 -8.22
C ASN A 153 -3.80 -3.36 -9.04
N LEU A 154 -3.40 -4.44 -8.36
CA LEU A 154 -2.97 -5.70 -8.98
C LEU A 154 -4.16 -6.66 -9.04
N ASP A 155 -5.14 -6.34 -9.88
CA ASP A 155 -6.40 -7.07 -10.08
C ASP A 155 -6.26 -8.43 -10.80
N ILE A 156 -5.05 -9.01 -10.83
CA ILE A 156 -4.73 -10.20 -11.60
C ILE A 156 -4.38 -11.35 -10.65
N ALA A 157 -5.26 -12.35 -10.56
CA ALA A 157 -5.04 -13.55 -9.75
C ALA A 157 -4.34 -14.66 -10.57
N TRP A 158 -3.36 -15.32 -9.95
CA TRP A 158 -2.50 -16.29 -10.62
C TRP A 158 -2.91 -17.69 -10.21
N CYS A 159 -2.97 -18.62 -11.16
CA CYS A 159 -3.21 -20.01 -10.81
C CYS A 159 -1.95 -20.63 -10.21
N THR A 160 -2.11 -21.32 -9.08
CA THR A 160 -1.01 -22.07 -8.43
C THR A 160 -0.56 -23.30 -9.21
N GLY A 161 -1.38 -23.82 -10.13
CA GLY A 161 -1.11 -25.06 -10.88
C GLY A 161 -0.88 -24.90 -12.38
N CYS A 162 -1.11 -23.71 -12.95
CA CYS A 162 -0.85 -23.44 -14.36
C CYS A 162 -0.46 -21.97 -14.57
N SER A 163 -0.14 -21.58 -15.80
CA SER A 163 0.20 -20.20 -16.14
C SER A 163 -1.00 -19.33 -16.52
N LEU A 164 -2.23 -19.78 -16.22
CA LEU A 164 -3.42 -18.98 -16.49
C LEU A 164 -3.58 -17.93 -15.39
N THR A 165 -4.13 -16.79 -15.80
CA THR A 165 -4.48 -15.69 -14.91
C THR A 165 -5.92 -15.28 -15.16
N ILE A 166 -6.60 -14.82 -14.11
CA ILE A 166 -7.94 -14.23 -14.21
C ILE A 166 -7.87 -12.79 -13.71
N ARG A 167 -8.78 -11.95 -14.20
CA ARG A 167 -9.00 -10.62 -13.65
C ARG A 167 -10.08 -10.70 -12.60
N VAL A 168 -9.82 -10.14 -11.44
CA VAL A 168 -10.80 -10.01 -10.37
C VAL A 168 -11.49 -8.66 -10.49
N LEU A 169 -12.81 -8.68 -10.65
CA LEU A 169 -13.64 -7.48 -10.65
C LEU A 169 -14.03 -7.18 -9.21
N TYR A 170 -13.65 -6.01 -8.72
CA TYR A 170 -13.93 -5.57 -7.37
C TYR A 170 -14.41 -4.12 -7.42
N ASN A 171 -15.41 -3.80 -6.61
CA ASN A 171 -15.87 -2.44 -6.44
C ASN A 171 -15.14 -1.87 -5.22
N LEU A 172 -14.13 -1.04 -5.45
CA LEU A 172 -13.70 -0.09 -4.43
C LEU A 172 -14.82 0.93 -4.30
N VAL A 173 -15.74 0.70 -3.36
CA VAL A 173 -16.56 1.79 -2.84
C VAL A 173 -15.56 2.82 -2.31
N GLN A 174 -15.42 3.93 -3.03
CA GLN A 174 -14.87 5.13 -2.41
C GLN A 174 -15.90 5.50 -1.37
N ASP A 175 -15.55 5.37 -0.09
CA ASP A 175 -16.29 5.96 1.01
C ASP A 175 -16.20 7.51 0.88
N GLU A 176 -16.79 8.07 -0.18
CA GLU A 176 -17.30 9.43 -0.16
C GLU A 176 -18.65 9.36 0.57
N ASP A 177 -18.59 9.66 1.87
CA ASP A 177 -19.72 10.05 2.73
C ASP A 177 -20.71 8.97 3.18
N ASP A 178 -20.25 7.98 3.97
CA ASP A 178 -21.12 7.42 5.01
C ASP A 178 -21.03 8.31 6.26
N GLU A 179 -21.85 9.35 6.25
CA GLU A 179 -22.29 10.07 7.45
C GLU A 179 -22.73 9.04 8.49
N TYR A 180 -21.97 8.93 9.59
CA TYR A 180 -22.39 8.19 10.78
C TYR A 180 -23.79 8.67 11.18
N ASP A 181 -24.81 7.87 10.88
CA ASP A 181 -26.18 8.10 11.32
C ASP A 181 -26.21 8.13 12.85
N GLN A 182 -26.28 9.35 13.39
CA GLN A 182 -26.49 9.59 14.81
C GLN A 182 -27.94 9.27 15.17
N GLY A 183 -28.23 7.99 15.31
CA GLY A 183 -29.18 7.44 16.28
C GLY A 183 -30.68 7.61 16.00
N GLU A 184 -31.38 6.48 16.10
CA GLU A 184 -32.66 6.47 16.81
C GLU A 184 -32.84 5.13 17.52
N TYR A 185 -32.48 5.12 18.80
CA TYR A 185 -32.97 4.13 19.76
C TYR A 185 -34.49 4.37 19.89
N HIS A 186 -35.29 3.61 19.15
CA HIS A 186 -36.72 3.58 19.45
C HIS A 186 -36.89 2.89 20.81
N GLN A 187 -37.28 3.68 21.80
CA GLN A 187 -37.80 3.21 23.08
C GLN A 187 -38.89 2.16 22.79
N ILE A 188 -38.64 0.92 23.21
CA ILE A 188 -39.74 -0.01 23.47
C ILE A 188 -40.49 0.62 24.63
N GLY A 189 -41.61 1.26 24.31
CA GLY A 189 -42.53 1.81 25.30
C GLY A 189 -42.98 0.69 26.24
N ASP A 190 -42.78 0.94 27.52
CA ASP A 190 -43.80 0.87 28.57
C ASP A 190 -45.07 0.07 28.21
N ASP A 191 -44.98 -1.25 28.22
CA ASP A 191 -46.12 -2.08 28.64
C ASP A 191 -45.89 -2.43 30.11
N ASN A 192 -46.51 -1.62 30.95
CA ASN A 192 -46.77 -1.92 32.35
C ASN A 192 -47.70 -3.13 32.39
N ASP A 193 -47.18 -4.29 32.81
CA ASP A 193 -47.99 -5.29 33.49
C ASP A 193 -47.47 -5.38 34.93
N ASP A 194 -48.22 -4.72 35.80
CA ASP A 194 -48.26 -4.90 37.24
C ASP A 194 -48.33 -6.40 37.60
N ASP A 195 -47.52 -6.83 38.57
CA ASP A 195 -47.99 -7.58 39.74
C ASP A 195 -46.79 -7.95 40.63
N ASP A 196 -46.65 -7.17 41.70
CA ASP A 196 -46.39 -7.58 43.08
C ASP A 196 -45.72 -8.96 43.35
N ASP A 197 -44.63 -8.99 44.11
CA ASP A 197 -44.67 -9.55 45.48
C ASP A 197 -43.34 -9.32 46.25
N TYR A 198 -43.53 -9.09 47.54
CA TYR A 198 -42.67 -8.53 48.57
C TYR A 198 -41.42 -9.33 48.95
N GLY A 199 -40.39 -8.60 49.40
CA GLY A 199 -39.28 -9.19 50.17
C GLY A 199 -38.17 -8.23 50.56
N ASN A 200 -38.48 -7.16 51.32
CA ASN A 200 -37.48 -6.45 52.13
C ASN A 200 -37.01 -7.39 53.25
N ASP A 201 -35.71 -7.50 53.47
CA ASP A 201 -35.19 -7.69 54.82
C ASP A 201 -33.91 -6.90 55.02
N ASP A 202 -33.94 -6.15 56.11
CA ASP A 202 -33.20 -4.92 56.35
C ASP A 202 -31.74 -5.16 56.75
N ASN A 203 -30.93 -4.17 56.41
CA ASN A 203 -29.59 -3.94 56.90
C ASN A 203 -29.69 -3.06 58.15
N GLU A 204 -29.19 -3.47 59.32
CA GLU A 204 -28.35 -2.66 60.22
C GLU A 204 -28.10 -3.29 61.60
N GLU A 205 -26.87 -3.04 62.07
CA GLU A 205 -26.27 -3.35 63.36
C GLU A 205 -26.93 -2.55 64.51
N ASP A 206 -27.05 -3.13 65.72
CA ASP A 206 -26.60 -2.44 66.94
C ASP A 206 -26.56 -3.31 68.21
N GLN A 207 -25.74 -2.82 69.14
CA GLN A 207 -25.17 -3.41 70.37
C GLN A 207 -26.14 -3.54 71.56
N ASP A 208 -25.84 -4.50 72.46
CA ASP A 208 -25.84 -4.31 73.93
C ASP A 208 -24.92 -5.34 74.61
#